data_AF-A0A493SZU0-F1
#
_entry.id   AF-A0A493SZU0-F1
#
_cell.length_a   1.000
_cell.length_b   1.000
_cell.length_c   1.000
_cell.angle_alpha   90.00
_cell.angle_beta   90.00
_cell.angle_gamma   90.00
#
_symmetry.space_group_name_H-M   'P 1'
#
loop_
_entity.id
_entity.type
_entity.pdbx_description
1 polymer ?
#
loop_
_entity_poly.entity_id
_entity_poly.type
_entity_poly.pdbx_seq_one_letter_code
_entity_poly.pdbx_strand_id
1 'polypeptide(L)'
;MLQKVLQLRSQQGRSVRVVREHYLRLDVPCRSALCRAGCPGDGKLLSDDVTHYVVPDWKVVQDYLEVLEFPELKGIIFMQTACQAVQHQKGRRQYNKLRNLVKDARHDCIVFANEFHQHSYRPREKGESMEKWQTRSIYNAAVWYYNHCLGQMPVVMVTEDEDAIRQYGNETEGVFVISFKNYLDNFWPDLKAAHELFDSIVQARHERETESQENNGKEYPEHLPMEILEAGIKSGRYIQGTLNVNKHRAQLEAFVRLQGFGSKETGEKMMRGCSLCLLIVCMLCIVTKSSTERIMYV
;
A
#
# COMPACT_ATOMS: atom_id res chain seq x y z
N MET A 1 -6.21 -29.43 5.89
CA MET A 1 -5.86 -28.82 4.58
C MET A 1 -7.07 -28.03 4.11
N LEU A 2 -6.90 -26.76 3.76
CA LEU A 2 -7.97 -25.91 3.24
C LEU A 2 -7.71 -25.56 1.77
N GLN A 3 -8.77 -25.27 1.02
CA GLN A 3 -8.67 -24.76 -0.34
C GLN A 3 -8.87 -23.24 -0.34
N LYS A 4 -7.89 -22.46 -0.81
CA LYS A 4 -8.00 -21.02 -1.03
C LYS A 4 -8.29 -20.77 -2.50
N VAL A 5 -9.49 -20.26 -2.79
CA VAL A 5 -9.93 -19.93 -4.15
C VAL A 5 -9.63 -18.45 -4.41
N LEU A 6 -8.85 -18.18 -5.45
CA LEU A 6 -8.52 -16.83 -5.91
C LEU A 6 -9.15 -16.60 -7.28
N GLN A 7 -9.78 -15.44 -7.47
CA GLN A 7 -10.17 -14.96 -8.79
C GLN A 7 -9.12 -13.96 -9.25
N LEU A 8 -8.39 -14.30 -10.30
CA LEU A 8 -7.34 -13.47 -10.89
C LEU A 8 -7.78 -13.02 -12.28
N ARG A 9 -7.44 -11.81 -12.70
CA ARG A 9 -7.53 -11.44 -14.12
C ARG A 9 -6.22 -11.82 -14.81
N SER A 10 -6.32 -12.53 -15.92
CA SER A 10 -5.17 -12.82 -16.77
C SER A 10 -4.70 -11.54 -17.47
N GLN A 11 -3.48 -11.57 -18.01
CA GLN A 11 -2.95 -10.47 -18.84
C GLN A 11 -3.81 -10.19 -20.09
N GLN A 12 -4.70 -11.11 -20.46
CA GLN A 12 -5.65 -10.96 -21.58
C GLN A 12 -7.05 -10.57 -21.09
N GLY A 13 -7.20 -10.12 -19.84
CA GLY A 13 -8.47 -9.67 -19.25
C GLY A 13 -9.43 -10.80 -18.85
N ARG A 14 -9.09 -12.08 -19.09
CA ARG A 14 -9.94 -13.21 -18.73
C ARG A 14 -9.87 -13.49 -17.23
N SER A 15 -11.03 -13.61 -16.58
CA SER A 15 -11.10 -14.05 -15.19
C SER A 15 -10.74 -15.53 -15.07
N VAL A 16 -9.70 -15.84 -14.30
CA VAL A 16 -9.20 -17.18 -14.01
C VAL A 16 -9.44 -17.50 -12.54
N ARG A 17 -10.12 -18.62 -12.29
CA ARG A 17 -10.26 -19.18 -10.93
C ARG A 17 -9.05 -20.07 -10.64
N VAL A 18 -8.22 -19.65 -9.69
CA VAL A 18 -7.07 -20.43 -9.23
C VAL A 18 -7.39 -21.01 -7.86
N VAL A 19 -7.29 -22.33 -7.71
CA VAL A 19 -7.38 -23.00 -6.42
C VAL A 19 -5.97 -23.27 -5.95
N ARG A 20 -5.64 -22.83 -4.74
CA ARG A 20 -4.37 -23.15 -4.08
C ARG A 20 -4.66 -23.90 -2.78
N GLU A 21 -3.79 -24.84 -2.47
CA GLU A 21 -3.80 -25.49 -1.16
C GLU A 21 -3.29 -24.51 -0.10
N HIS A 22 -3.99 -24.47 1.03
CA HIS A 22 -3.63 -23.64 2.18
C HIS A 22 -3.39 -24.53 3.38
N TYR A 23 -2.12 -24.62 3.77
CA TYR A 23 -1.65 -25.48 4.85
C TYR A 23 -1.59 -24.69 6.16
N LEU A 24 -2.30 -25.20 7.15
CA LEU A 24 -2.24 -24.70 8.52
C LEU A 24 -1.25 -25.53 9.33
N ARG A 25 -0.50 -24.85 10.18
CA ARG A 25 0.66 -25.34 10.90
C ARG A 25 0.51 -25.02 12.40
N LEU A 26 0.97 -25.94 13.24
CA LEU A 26 1.07 -25.75 14.69
C LEU A 26 2.44 -25.17 15.09
N ASP A 27 3.44 -25.32 14.22
CA ASP A 27 4.84 -25.00 14.44
C ASP A 27 5.23 -23.62 13.87
N VAL A 28 4.29 -22.69 13.74
CA VAL A 28 4.63 -21.31 13.36
C VAL A 28 5.26 -20.62 14.58
N PRO A 29 6.51 -20.10 14.47
CA PRO A 29 7.20 -19.51 15.60
C PRO A 29 6.51 -18.20 16.05
N CYS A 30 6.16 -18.11 17.34
CA CYS A 30 5.60 -16.89 17.94
C CYS A 30 6.68 -15.84 18.22
N ARG A 31 7.96 -16.23 18.30
CA ARG A 31 9.08 -15.32 18.53
C ARG A 31 8.91 -14.41 19.77
N SER A 32 8.15 -14.86 20.76
CA SER A 32 8.00 -14.16 22.04
C SER A 32 8.93 -14.81 23.06
N ALA A 33 9.73 -14.02 23.78
CA ALA A 33 10.54 -14.51 24.90
C ALA A 33 9.66 -15.12 26.02
N LEU A 34 8.38 -14.73 26.09
CA LEU A 34 7.41 -15.23 27.05
C LEU A 34 6.73 -16.55 26.65
N CYS A 35 7.12 -17.15 25.52
CA CYS A 35 6.54 -18.40 25.06
C CYS A 35 6.87 -19.55 26.03
N ARG A 36 5.83 -20.18 26.58
CA ARG A 36 5.96 -21.42 27.38
C ARG A 36 5.51 -22.68 26.65
N ALA A 37 4.97 -22.54 25.44
CA ALA A 37 4.44 -23.65 24.64
C ALA A 37 5.51 -24.37 23.81
N GLY A 38 6.80 -23.98 23.94
CA GLY A 38 7.89 -24.60 23.19
C GLY A 38 7.82 -24.34 21.68
N CYS A 39 7.31 -23.17 21.26
CA CYS A 39 7.33 -22.80 19.85
C CYS A 39 8.77 -22.75 19.32
N PRO A 40 9.00 -23.03 18.01
CA PRO A 40 10.33 -22.95 17.43
C PRO A 40 10.95 -21.57 17.69
N GLY A 41 12.17 -21.56 18.23
CA GLY A 41 12.89 -20.35 18.64
C GLY A 41 13.76 -19.71 17.56
N ASP A 42 13.56 -20.06 16.29
CA ASP A 42 14.48 -19.65 15.23
C ASP A 42 14.35 -18.14 14.90
N GLY A 43 15.47 -17.44 15.10
CA GLY A 43 15.67 -16.05 14.69
C GLY A 43 15.52 -15.05 15.83
N LYS A 44 15.13 -13.82 15.47
CA LYS A 44 14.94 -12.71 16.42
C LYS A 44 13.72 -12.96 17.30
N LEU A 45 13.89 -12.82 18.62
CA LEU A 45 12.81 -12.84 19.61
C LEU A 45 12.44 -11.39 19.99
N LEU A 46 11.15 -11.19 20.28
CA LEU A 46 10.65 -10.00 20.93
C LEU A 46 11.16 -9.93 22.36
N SER A 47 11.51 -8.72 22.78
CA SER A 47 11.90 -8.46 24.15
C SER A 47 10.73 -8.65 25.11
N ASP A 48 11.01 -9.19 26.30
CA ASP A 48 10.11 -9.19 27.45
C ASP A 48 10.20 -7.89 28.28
N ASP A 49 11.19 -7.03 28.00
CA ASP A 49 11.39 -5.71 28.60
C ASP A 49 10.57 -4.62 27.88
N VAL A 50 9.29 -4.93 27.62
CA VAL A 50 8.31 -3.99 27.06
C VAL A 50 7.05 -4.01 27.90
N THR A 51 6.31 -2.91 27.91
CA THR A 51 5.06 -2.81 28.69
C THR A 51 3.90 -3.54 28.02
N HIS A 52 3.94 -3.67 26.69
CA HIS A 52 2.93 -4.33 25.87
C HIS A 52 3.54 -4.71 24.51
N TYR A 53 2.91 -5.65 23.81
CA TYR A 53 3.17 -5.86 22.38
C TYR A 53 2.25 -5.02 21.52
N VAL A 54 2.77 -4.52 20.40
CA VAL A 54 2.03 -3.68 19.46
C VAL A 54 1.71 -4.48 18.22
N VAL A 55 0.43 -4.52 17.82
CA VAL A 55 -0.01 -5.19 16.59
C VAL A 55 -0.60 -4.14 15.64
N PRO A 56 0.18 -3.61 14.70
CA PRO A 56 -0.35 -2.65 13.74
C PRO A 56 -1.27 -3.33 12.71
N ASP A 57 -2.44 -2.75 12.52
CA ASP A 57 -3.38 -3.16 11.47
C ASP A 57 -2.80 -2.90 10.08
N TRP A 58 -3.34 -3.57 9.06
CA TRP A 58 -2.83 -3.50 7.69
C TRP A 58 -2.74 -2.06 7.17
N LYS A 59 -3.71 -1.21 7.53
CA LYS A 59 -3.76 0.19 7.11
C LYS A 59 -2.69 1.03 7.80
N VAL A 60 -2.42 0.77 9.08
CA VAL A 60 -1.36 1.44 9.84
C VAL A 60 0.01 1.08 9.30
N VAL A 61 0.28 -0.21 9.06
CA VAL A 61 1.55 -0.65 8.45
C VAL A 61 1.73 -0.04 7.06
N GLN A 62 0.65 0.17 6.33
CA GLN A 62 0.69 0.71 4.99
C GLN A 62 1.00 2.21 4.94
N ASP A 63 0.37 2.99 5.82
CA ASP A 63 0.39 4.44 5.74
C ASP A 63 1.38 5.09 6.72
N TYR A 64 1.75 4.42 7.80
CA TYR A 64 2.62 4.95 8.85
C TYR A 64 3.83 4.05 9.15
N LEU A 65 4.31 3.31 8.15
CA LEU A 65 5.48 2.44 8.32
C LEU A 65 6.67 3.24 8.87
N GLU A 66 6.89 4.44 8.34
CA GLU A 66 7.97 5.34 8.72
C GLU A 66 7.92 5.73 10.21
N VAL A 67 6.73 5.84 10.79
CA VAL A 67 6.57 6.07 12.24
C VAL A 67 6.91 4.80 13.02
N LEU A 68 6.52 3.63 12.53
CA LEU A 68 6.88 2.34 13.15
C LEU A 68 8.38 2.00 13.05
N GLU A 69 9.18 2.79 12.32
CA GLU A 69 10.64 2.66 12.27
C GLU A 69 11.36 3.35 13.45
N PHE A 70 10.66 4.13 14.30
CA PHE A 70 11.29 4.74 15.47
C PHE A 70 11.79 3.67 16.46
N PRO A 71 13.05 3.71 16.92
CA PRO A 71 13.65 2.68 17.78
C PRO A 71 13.04 2.62 19.18
N GLU A 72 12.34 3.68 19.61
CA GLU A 72 11.57 3.73 20.85
C GLU A 72 10.37 2.77 20.81
N LEU A 73 9.80 2.56 19.62
CA LEU A 73 8.68 1.64 19.40
C LEU A 73 9.20 0.20 19.33
N LYS A 74 9.15 -0.49 20.45
CA LYS A 74 9.58 -1.89 20.62
C LYS A 74 8.38 -2.83 20.76
N GLY A 75 8.64 -4.13 20.68
CA GLY A 75 7.59 -5.15 20.84
C GLY A 75 6.60 -5.23 19.68
N ILE A 76 6.98 -4.84 18.44
CA ILE A 76 6.04 -4.77 17.31
C ILE A 76 5.89 -6.14 16.63
N ILE A 77 4.64 -6.59 16.49
CA ILE A 77 4.26 -7.82 15.80
C ILE A 77 3.56 -7.48 14.50
N PHE A 78 4.30 -7.54 13.39
CA PHE A 78 3.70 -7.44 12.06
C PHE A 78 3.01 -8.75 11.68
N MET A 79 1.69 -8.74 11.61
CA MET A 79 0.95 -9.89 11.10
C MET A 79 1.25 -10.09 9.61
N GLN A 80 1.35 -11.34 9.17
CA GLN A 80 1.55 -11.68 7.77
C GLN A 80 0.42 -11.10 6.90
N THR A 81 -0.82 -11.10 7.39
CA THR A 81 -1.95 -10.45 6.70
C THR A 81 -1.67 -8.99 6.37
N ALA A 82 -1.12 -8.22 7.32
CA ALA A 82 -0.73 -6.83 7.11
C ALA A 82 0.43 -6.71 6.10
N CYS A 83 1.44 -7.57 6.22
CA CYS A 83 2.57 -7.59 5.28
C CYS A 83 2.13 -7.87 3.84
N GLN A 84 1.18 -8.80 3.65
CA GLN A 84 0.62 -9.12 2.33
C GLN A 84 -0.21 -7.95 1.79
N ALA A 85 -0.98 -7.26 2.63
CA ALA A 85 -1.73 -6.07 2.24
C ALA A 85 -0.80 -5.00 1.65
N VAL A 86 0.31 -4.71 2.32
CA VAL A 86 1.34 -3.76 1.82
C VAL A 86 1.88 -4.20 0.46
N GLN A 87 2.22 -5.49 0.30
CA GLN A 87 2.73 -6.01 -0.96
C GLN A 87 1.71 -5.85 -2.11
N HIS A 88 0.44 -6.12 -1.84
CA HIS A 88 -0.61 -6.07 -2.85
C HIS A 88 -1.04 -4.64 -3.20
N GLN A 89 -1.08 -3.73 -2.22
CA GLN A 89 -1.60 -2.37 -2.40
C GLN A 89 -0.51 -1.33 -2.73
N LYS A 90 0.67 -1.39 -2.09
CA LYS A 90 1.79 -0.46 -2.32
C LYS A 90 2.91 -1.04 -3.18
N GLY A 91 2.85 -2.34 -3.47
CA GLY A 91 3.79 -3.03 -4.35
C GLY A 91 5.07 -3.49 -3.65
N ARG A 92 5.97 -4.06 -4.47
CA ARG A 92 7.15 -4.79 -3.99
C ARG A 92 8.17 -3.91 -3.27
N ARG A 93 8.29 -2.64 -3.66
CA ARG A 93 9.27 -1.71 -3.06
C ARG A 93 8.98 -1.47 -1.59
N GLN A 94 7.73 -1.14 -1.24
CA GLN A 94 7.36 -0.89 0.16
C GLN A 94 7.41 -2.18 0.99
N TYR A 95 7.00 -3.31 0.41
CA TYR A 95 7.17 -4.61 1.06
C TYR A 95 8.64 -4.93 1.39
N ASN A 96 9.57 -4.59 0.49
CA ASN A 96 10.99 -4.78 0.75
C ASN A 96 11.50 -3.86 1.88
N LYS A 97 10.98 -2.63 2.02
CA LYS A 97 11.30 -1.77 3.17
C LYS A 97 10.88 -2.42 4.48
N LEU A 98 9.61 -2.85 4.59
CA LEU A 98 9.09 -3.58 5.75
C LEU A 98 9.94 -4.83 6.06
N ARG A 99 10.31 -5.59 5.04
CA ARG A 99 11.17 -6.77 5.22
C ARG A 99 12.57 -6.42 5.74
N ASN A 100 13.12 -5.28 5.33
CA ASN A 100 14.42 -4.82 5.80
C ASN A 100 14.33 -4.30 7.24
N LEU A 101 13.26 -3.59 7.60
CA LEU A 101 12.96 -3.17 8.98
C LEU A 101 12.97 -4.37 9.94
N VAL A 102 12.21 -5.42 9.60
CA VAL A 102 12.11 -6.65 10.43
C VAL A 102 13.45 -7.39 10.58
N LYS A 103 14.36 -7.24 9.61
CA LYS A 103 15.69 -7.86 9.68
C LYS A 103 16.69 -7.04 10.48
N ASP A 104 16.44 -5.75 10.66
CA ASP A 104 17.34 -4.88 11.39
C ASP A 104 17.30 -5.25 12.89
N ALA A 105 18.46 -5.55 13.46
CA ALA A 105 18.57 -5.92 14.86
C ALA A 105 18.13 -4.78 15.80
N ARG A 106 18.27 -3.52 15.37
CA ARG A 106 17.98 -2.33 16.16
C ARG A 106 16.49 -2.12 16.45
N HIS A 107 15.60 -2.61 15.58
CA HIS A 107 14.15 -2.41 15.70
C HIS A 107 13.50 -3.64 16.29
N ASP A 108 13.03 -3.60 17.53
CA ASP A 108 12.42 -4.77 18.18
C ASP A 108 11.04 -5.10 17.59
N CYS A 109 11.06 -5.85 16.48
CA CYS A 109 9.88 -6.23 15.74
C CYS A 109 10.06 -7.60 15.06
N ILE A 110 8.94 -8.28 14.85
CA ILE A 110 8.90 -9.59 14.19
C ILE A 110 7.74 -9.67 13.20
N VAL A 111 7.76 -10.69 12.35
CA VAL A 111 6.62 -11.07 11.52
C VAL A 111 6.05 -12.38 12.02
N PHE A 112 4.74 -12.40 12.24
CA PHE A 112 4.01 -13.62 12.59
C PHE A 112 3.15 -14.10 11.43
N ALA A 113 3.33 -15.36 11.03
CA ALA A 113 2.59 -15.98 9.93
C ALA A 113 1.18 -16.42 10.35
N ASN A 114 0.35 -15.46 10.77
CA ASN A 114 -1.00 -15.70 11.29
C ASN A 114 -1.92 -16.45 10.31
N GLU A 115 -1.74 -16.25 8.99
CA GLU A 115 -2.51 -16.98 7.99
C GLU A 115 -2.16 -18.48 7.92
N PHE A 116 -0.93 -18.86 8.28
CA PHE A 116 -0.50 -20.26 8.26
C PHE A 116 -0.59 -20.94 9.62
N HIS A 117 -0.89 -20.21 10.68
CA HIS A 117 -0.95 -20.77 12.02
C HIS A 117 -2.37 -21.26 12.35
N GLN A 118 -2.48 -22.52 12.80
CA GLN A 118 -3.75 -23.23 12.93
C GLN A 118 -4.78 -22.56 13.84
N HIS A 119 -4.35 -22.00 14.97
CA HIS A 119 -5.28 -21.42 15.93
C HIS A 119 -5.63 -19.95 15.65
N SER A 120 -4.76 -19.22 14.96
CA SER A 120 -4.96 -17.80 14.63
C SER A 120 -5.58 -17.58 13.25
N TYR A 121 -5.53 -18.58 12.36
CA TYR A 121 -6.10 -18.45 11.02
C TYR A 121 -7.61 -18.23 11.10
N ARG A 122 -8.08 -17.26 10.31
CA ARG A 122 -9.51 -16.97 10.12
C ARG A 122 -9.79 -16.84 8.62
N PRO A 123 -10.66 -17.69 8.04
CA PRO A 123 -11.05 -17.55 6.65
C PRO A 123 -11.94 -16.31 6.45
N ARG A 124 -11.91 -15.75 5.24
CA ARG A 124 -12.81 -14.67 4.82
C ARG A 124 -14.24 -15.17 4.77
N GLU A 125 -15.15 -14.42 5.37
CA GLU A 125 -16.56 -14.74 5.43
C GLU A 125 -17.27 -14.36 4.12
N LYS A 126 -18.42 -14.99 3.87
CA LYS A 126 -19.20 -14.71 2.64
C LYS A 126 -19.73 -13.27 2.71
N GLY A 127 -19.41 -12.47 1.70
CA GLY A 127 -19.84 -11.08 1.61
C GLY A 127 -18.96 -10.09 2.41
N GLU A 128 -17.99 -10.57 3.18
CA GLU A 128 -17.02 -9.72 3.87
C GLU A 128 -16.07 -9.07 2.85
N SER A 129 -15.69 -7.80 3.03
CA SER A 129 -14.67 -7.15 2.19
C SER A 129 -13.26 -7.69 2.48
N MET A 130 -12.29 -7.38 1.62
CA MET A 130 -10.92 -7.84 1.86
C MET A 130 -10.32 -7.13 3.08
N GLU A 131 -10.61 -5.84 3.21
CA GLU A 131 -10.14 -4.93 4.26
C GLU A 131 -10.71 -5.35 5.62
N LYS A 132 -12.02 -5.61 5.71
CA LYS A 132 -12.67 -6.10 6.94
C LYS A 132 -12.10 -7.44 7.39
N TRP A 133 -11.88 -8.34 6.43
CA TRP A 133 -11.22 -9.62 6.72
C TRP A 133 -9.79 -9.43 7.24
N GLN A 134 -9.02 -8.51 6.65
CA GLN A 134 -7.65 -8.25 7.08
C GLN A 134 -7.60 -7.79 8.53
N THR A 135 -8.39 -6.78 8.89
CA THR A 135 -8.48 -6.24 10.26
C THR A 135 -8.98 -7.30 11.24
N ARG A 136 -10.04 -8.05 10.91
CA ARG A 136 -10.55 -9.14 11.76
C ARG A 136 -9.53 -10.27 11.94
N SER A 137 -8.81 -10.64 10.89
CA SER A 137 -7.76 -11.66 10.94
C SER A 137 -6.59 -11.23 11.83
N ILE A 138 -6.23 -9.95 11.80
CA ILE A 138 -5.18 -9.36 12.65
C ILE A 138 -5.63 -9.33 14.11
N TYR A 139 -6.86 -8.88 14.39
CA TYR A 139 -7.43 -8.88 15.74
C TYR A 139 -7.44 -10.29 16.36
N ASN A 140 -7.94 -11.30 15.63
CA ASN A 140 -7.96 -12.68 16.13
C ASN A 140 -6.54 -13.22 16.42
N ALA A 141 -5.54 -12.80 15.65
CA ALA A 141 -4.16 -13.16 15.90
C ALA A 141 -3.57 -12.44 17.13
N ALA A 142 -3.96 -11.18 17.37
CA ALA A 142 -3.62 -10.44 18.58
C ALA A 142 -4.19 -11.12 19.84
N VAL A 143 -5.46 -11.51 19.79
CA VAL A 143 -6.12 -12.30 20.86
C VAL A 143 -5.39 -13.63 21.10
N TRP A 144 -4.99 -14.31 20.02
CA TRP A 144 -4.20 -15.53 20.17
C TRP A 144 -2.86 -15.26 20.86
N TYR A 145 -2.14 -14.18 20.50
CA TYR A 145 -0.85 -13.84 21.12
C TYR A 145 -0.94 -13.58 22.62
N TYR A 146 -1.95 -12.81 23.03
CA TYR A 146 -2.21 -12.52 24.44
C TYR A 146 -2.40 -13.81 25.24
N ASN A 147 -3.29 -14.69 24.76
CA ASN A 147 -3.54 -15.99 25.39
C ASN A 147 -2.32 -16.91 25.35
N HIS A 148 -1.56 -16.89 24.25
CA HIS A 148 -0.34 -17.67 24.08
C HIS A 148 0.75 -17.29 25.08
N CYS A 149 0.82 -16.00 25.45
CA CYS A 149 1.71 -15.50 26.50
C CYS A 149 1.12 -15.66 27.91
N LEU A 150 0.04 -16.45 28.07
CA LEU A 150 -0.66 -16.70 29.33
C LEU A 150 -1.14 -15.42 30.02
N GLY A 151 -1.50 -14.40 29.24
CA GLY A 151 -1.94 -13.10 29.75
C GLY A 151 -0.84 -12.26 30.41
N GLN A 152 0.43 -12.68 30.35
CA GLN A 152 1.55 -11.94 30.97
C GLN A 152 1.90 -10.64 30.23
N MET A 153 1.56 -10.54 28.95
CA MET A 153 1.91 -9.39 28.11
C MET A 153 0.64 -8.85 27.45
N PRO A 154 0.19 -7.64 27.83
CA PRO A 154 -0.90 -6.96 27.15
C PRO A 154 -0.58 -6.77 25.65
N VAL A 155 -1.62 -6.82 24.82
CA VAL A 155 -1.49 -6.60 23.38
C VAL A 155 -2.29 -5.37 23.00
N VAL A 156 -1.66 -4.41 22.33
CA VAL A 156 -2.30 -3.20 21.81
C VAL A 156 -2.32 -3.28 20.29
N MET A 157 -3.51 -3.51 19.73
CA MET A 157 -3.74 -3.40 18.30
C MET A 157 -4.02 -1.94 17.94
N VAL A 158 -3.28 -1.42 16.97
CA VAL A 158 -3.46 -0.05 16.46
C VAL A 158 -4.08 -0.08 15.08
N THR A 159 -5.16 0.66 14.86
CA THR A 159 -5.90 0.70 13.59
C THR A 159 -6.39 2.10 13.26
N GLU A 160 -6.80 2.32 12.01
CA GLU A 160 -7.51 3.53 11.56
C GLU A 160 -8.99 3.21 11.26
N ASP A 161 -9.44 1.99 11.53
CA ASP A 161 -10.82 1.55 11.33
C ASP A 161 -11.63 1.80 12.62
N GLU A 162 -12.44 2.86 12.60
CA GLU A 162 -13.34 3.23 13.69
C GLU A 162 -14.36 2.14 14.04
N ASP A 163 -14.83 1.36 13.05
CA ASP A 163 -15.75 0.25 13.32
C ASP A 163 -15.02 -0.86 14.09
N ALA A 164 -13.76 -1.13 13.75
CA ALA A 164 -12.94 -2.10 14.46
C ALA A 164 -12.64 -1.65 15.91
N ILE A 165 -12.39 -0.36 16.15
CA ILE A 165 -12.20 0.19 17.49
C ILE A 165 -13.47 0.01 18.32
N ARG A 166 -14.64 0.35 17.77
CA ARG A 166 -15.93 0.21 18.46
C ARG A 166 -16.27 -1.24 18.77
N GLN A 167 -16.00 -2.13 17.82
CA GLN A 167 -16.34 -3.55 17.96
C GLN A 167 -15.39 -4.28 18.91
N TYR A 168 -14.08 -4.03 18.81
CA TYR A 168 -13.08 -4.85 19.49
C TYR A 168 -12.38 -4.16 20.66
N GLY A 169 -12.57 -2.84 20.84
CA GLY A 169 -11.83 -2.05 21.83
C GLY A 169 -11.86 -2.58 23.25
N ASN A 170 -12.96 -3.22 23.65
CA ASN A 170 -13.14 -3.85 24.98
C ASN A 170 -13.65 -5.29 24.90
N GLU A 171 -13.52 -5.95 23.74
CA GLU A 171 -14.09 -7.29 23.51
C GLU A 171 -13.28 -8.39 24.21
N THR A 172 -11.97 -8.22 24.38
CA THR A 172 -11.10 -9.21 25.03
C THR A 172 -10.20 -8.53 26.04
N GLU A 173 -10.27 -8.99 27.30
CA GLU A 173 -9.43 -8.48 28.38
C GLU A 173 -7.94 -8.67 28.05
N GLY A 174 -7.15 -7.61 28.25
CA GLY A 174 -5.72 -7.57 27.94
C GLY A 174 -5.38 -7.40 26.45
N VAL A 175 -6.39 -7.27 25.58
CA VAL A 175 -6.24 -6.90 24.17
C VAL A 175 -6.97 -5.59 23.91
N PHE A 176 -6.22 -4.53 23.69
CA PHE A 176 -6.77 -3.20 23.46
C PHE A 176 -6.74 -2.86 21.97
N VAL A 177 -7.84 -2.31 21.44
CA VAL A 177 -7.90 -1.82 20.05
C VAL A 177 -8.14 -0.32 20.08
N ILE A 178 -7.16 0.45 19.61
CA ILE A 178 -7.20 1.92 19.64
C ILE A 178 -6.71 2.52 18.32
N SER A 179 -6.99 3.81 18.11
CA SER A 179 -6.45 4.54 16.97
C SER A 179 -4.93 4.68 17.07
N PHE A 180 -4.23 4.77 15.94
CA PHE A 180 -2.77 4.94 15.97
C PHE A 180 -2.37 6.28 16.60
N LYS A 181 -3.18 7.32 16.40
CA LYS A 181 -3.01 8.60 17.10
C LYS A 181 -3.09 8.44 18.62
N ASN A 182 -4.16 7.83 19.13
CA ASN A 182 -4.34 7.62 20.58
C ASN A 182 -3.22 6.78 21.17
N TYR A 183 -2.68 5.84 20.38
CA TYR A 183 -1.52 5.07 20.78
C TYR A 183 -0.28 5.94 21.01
N LEU A 184 0.05 6.81 20.05
CA LEU A 184 1.18 7.74 20.19
C LEU A 184 0.96 8.73 21.35
N ASP A 185 -0.25 9.27 21.50
CA ASP A 185 -0.58 10.24 22.56
C ASP A 185 -0.46 9.61 23.96
N ASN A 186 -0.94 8.38 24.13
CA ASN A 186 -1.01 7.74 25.45
C ASN A 186 0.31 7.09 25.87
N PHE A 187 1.02 6.43 24.95
CA PHE A 187 2.23 5.67 25.28
C PHE A 187 3.52 6.43 24.99
N TRP A 188 3.48 7.41 24.08
CA TRP A 188 4.67 8.12 23.60
C TRP A 188 4.47 9.65 23.51
N PRO A 189 3.92 10.32 24.55
CA PRO A 189 3.65 11.76 24.50
C PRO A 189 4.92 12.61 24.31
N ASP A 190 6.06 12.12 24.81
CA ASP A 190 7.34 12.83 24.74
C ASP A 190 8.09 12.60 23.42
N LEU A 191 7.64 11.67 22.57
CA LEU A 191 8.29 11.34 21.29
C LEU A 191 7.87 12.31 20.18
N LYS A 192 8.24 13.59 20.34
CA LYS A 192 7.84 14.68 19.44
C LYS A 192 8.10 14.40 17.97
N ALA A 193 9.23 13.76 17.64
CA ALA A 193 9.57 13.43 16.26
C ALA A 193 8.58 12.46 15.61
N ALA A 194 8.02 11.51 16.38
CA ALA A 194 7.00 10.59 15.88
C ALA A 194 5.67 11.31 15.67
N HIS A 195 5.29 12.20 16.59
CA HIS A 195 4.09 13.04 16.46
C HIS A 195 4.15 13.97 15.25
N GLU A 196 5.26 14.71 15.09
CA GLU A 196 5.46 15.60 13.94
C GLU A 196 5.43 14.83 12.61
N LEU A 197 6.03 13.64 12.56
CA LEU A 197 5.99 12.79 11.36
C LEU A 197 4.58 12.27 11.09
N PHE A 198 3.87 11.81 12.12
CA PHE A 198 2.49 11.35 12.01
C PHE A 198 1.59 12.47 11.46
N ASP A 199 1.63 13.65 12.05
CA ASP A 199 0.85 14.81 11.62
C ASP A 199 1.20 15.22 10.18
N SER A 200 2.48 15.20 9.82
CA SER A 200 2.93 15.48 8.45
C SER A 200 2.37 14.47 7.44
N ILE A 201 2.37 13.17 7.77
CA ILE A 201 1.79 12.13 6.91
C ILE A 201 0.28 12.31 6.77
N VAL A 202 -0.42 12.58 7.86
CA VAL A 202 -1.87 12.82 7.87
C VAL A 202 -2.22 14.03 7.00
N GLN A 203 -1.51 15.14 7.17
CA GLN A 203 -1.71 16.36 6.39
C GLN A 203 -1.47 16.12 4.90
N ALA A 204 -0.35 15.48 4.53
CA ALA A 204 -0.03 15.16 3.14
C ALA A 204 -1.04 14.19 2.50
N ARG A 205 -1.70 13.35 3.29
CA ARG A 205 -2.80 12.50 2.80
C ARG A 205 -4.06 13.31 2.56
N HIS A 206 -4.44 14.17 3.50
CA HIS A 206 -5.60 15.05 3.35
C HIS A 206 -5.46 15.95 2.11
N GLU A 207 -4.30 16.55 1.89
CA GLU A 207 -4.02 17.39 0.71
C GLU A 207 -4.18 16.62 -0.60
N ARG A 208 -3.64 15.40 -0.69
CA ARG A 208 -3.83 14.53 -1.87
C ARG A 208 -5.28 14.15 -2.09
N GLU A 209 -6.04 13.89 -1.02
CA GLU A 209 -7.45 13.57 -1.12
C GLU A 209 -8.25 14.77 -1.63
N THR A 210 -7.97 15.98 -1.13
CA THR A 210 -8.59 17.22 -1.63
C THR A 210 -8.23 17.51 -3.09
N GLU A 211 -6.96 17.39 -3.48
CA GLU A 211 -6.54 17.53 -4.89
C GLU A 211 -7.17 16.47 -5.79
N SER A 212 -7.32 15.24 -5.30
CA SER A 212 -7.96 14.16 -6.06
C SER A 212 -9.45 14.39 -6.22
N GLN A 213 -10.14 14.95 -5.22
CA GLN A 213 -11.56 15.32 -5.30
C GLN A 213 -11.78 16.50 -6.25
N GLU A 214 -10.89 17.49 -6.25
CA GLU A 214 -10.90 18.59 -7.23
C GLU A 214 -10.59 18.10 -8.65
N ASN A 215 -9.80 17.03 -8.79
CA ASN A 215 -9.46 16.42 -10.09
C ASN A 215 -10.36 15.24 -10.49
N ASN A 216 -11.32 14.81 -9.64
CA ASN A 216 -12.14 13.60 -9.82
C ASN A 216 -13.19 13.70 -10.93
N GLY A 217 -13.07 14.71 -11.81
CA GLY A 217 -13.93 14.93 -12.96
C GLY A 217 -13.19 15.07 -14.29
N LYS A 218 -11.87 14.86 -14.34
CA LYS A 218 -11.16 14.87 -15.63
C LYS A 218 -10.70 13.48 -16.02
N GLU A 219 -11.68 12.65 -16.34
CA GLU A 219 -11.48 11.50 -17.20
C GLU A 219 -10.85 11.99 -18.52
N TYR A 220 -9.74 11.38 -18.94
CA TYR A 220 -9.09 11.79 -20.18
C TYR A 220 -10.06 11.54 -21.34
N PRO A 221 -10.29 12.51 -22.22
CA PRO A 221 -11.12 12.26 -23.39
C PRO A 221 -10.48 11.15 -24.22
N GLU A 222 -11.32 10.23 -24.69
CA GLU A 222 -10.91 9.14 -25.57
C GLU A 222 -10.22 9.71 -26.82
N HIS A 223 -9.17 9.03 -27.27
CA HIS A 223 -8.43 9.47 -28.45
C HIS A 223 -9.30 9.42 -29.71
N LEU A 224 -9.10 10.39 -30.59
CA LEU A 224 -9.74 10.34 -31.90
C LEU A 224 -9.23 9.13 -32.70
N PRO A 225 -10.12 8.43 -33.44
CA PRO A 225 -9.72 7.39 -34.38
C PRO A 225 -8.65 7.87 -35.36
N MET A 226 -7.76 6.96 -35.75
CA MET A 226 -6.65 7.26 -36.65
C MET A 226 -7.11 7.86 -37.98
N GLU A 227 -8.25 7.43 -38.52
CA GLU A 227 -8.80 7.99 -39.76
C GLU A 227 -9.14 9.49 -39.64
N ILE A 228 -9.66 9.91 -38.48
CA ILE A 228 -10.00 11.31 -38.19
C ILE A 228 -8.71 12.13 -38.02
N LEU A 229 -7.71 11.58 -37.34
CA LEU A 229 -6.42 12.23 -37.16
C LEU A 229 -5.73 12.47 -38.52
N GLU A 230 -5.69 11.45 -39.39
CA GLU A 230 -5.09 11.57 -40.72
C GLU A 230 -5.82 12.56 -41.62
N ALA A 231 -7.16 12.54 -41.63
CA ALA A 231 -7.96 13.51 -42.38
C ALA A 231 -7.76 14.95 -41.86
N GLY A 232 -7.66 15.10 -40.53
CA GLY A 232 -7.40 16.39 -39.89
C GLY A 232 -5.99 16.93 -40.16
N ILE A 233 -4.97 16.06 -40.23
CA ILE A 233 -3.62 16.45 -40.64
C ILE A 233 -3.60 16.86 -42.12
N LYS A 234 -4.21 16.06 -43.01
CA LYS A 234 -4.27 16.35 -44.46
C LYS A 234 -5.03 17.64 -44.79
N SER A 235 -6.07 17.97 -44.02
CA SER A 235 -6.83 19.22 -44.15
C SER A 235 -6.18 20.42 -43.47
N GLY A 236 -5.04 20.25 -42.79
CA GLY A 236 -4.35 21.31 -42.04
C GLY A 236 -5.02 21.71 -40.73
N ARG A 237 -6.07 20.97 -40.30
CA ARG A 237 -6.76 21.18 -39.01
C ARG A 237 -5.94 20.71 -37.82
N TYR A 238 -5.15 19.65 -37.99
CA TYR A 238 -4.26 19.11 -36.97
C TYR A 238 -2.80 19.20 -37.41
N ILE A 239 -1.91 19.28 -36.42
CA ILE A 239 -0.46 19.40 -36.63
C ILE A 239 0.23 18.28 -35.88
N GLN A 240 1.12 17.57 -36.57
CA GLN A 240 1.92 16.49 -36.01
C GLN A 240 3.34 16.97 -35.68
N GLY A 241 3.89 16.51 -34.55
CA GLY A 241 5.23 16.87 -34.10
C GLY A 241 5.78 15.89 -33.05
N THR A 242 6.83 16.28 -32.34
CA THR A 242 7.41 15.54 -31.23
C THR A 242 7.23 16.34 -29.94
N LEU A 243 6.63 15.76 -28.92
CA LEU A 243 6.46 16.41 -27.63
C LEU A 243 7.73 16.29 -26.76
N ASN A 244 8.25 17.43 -26.30
CA ASN A 244 9.34 17.55 -25.36
C ASN A 244 8.82 18.10 -24.03
N VAL A 245 8.82 17.28 -22.99
CA VAL A 245 8.33 17.66 -21.65
C VAL A 245 9.46 18.27 -20.82
N ASN A 246 9.18 19.37 -20.10
CA ASN A 246 10.17 20.02 -19.25
C ASN A 246 10.50 19.12 -18.04
N LYS A 247 11.78 18.76 -17.86
CA LYS A 247 12.25 17.89 -16.76
C LYS A 247 11.94 18.43 -15.36
N HIS A 248 11.93 19.75 -15.20
CA HIS A 248 11.75 20.41 -13.89
C HIS A 248 10.30 20.81 -13.61
N ARG A 249 9.44 20.80 -14.64
CA ARG A 249 8.02 21.20 -14.57
C ARG A 249 7.15 20.27 -15.43
N ALA A 250 7.38 18.97 -15.29
CA ALA A 250 6.77 17.96 -16.16
C ALA A 250 5.22 17.94 -16.11
N GLN A 251 4.65 18.47 -15.02
CA GLN A 251 3.20 18.57 -14.85
C GLN A 251 2.58 19.85 -15.43
N LEU A 252 3.35 20.82 -15.92
CA LEU A 252 2.82 22.15 -16.30
C LEU A 252 3.37 22.70 -17.63
N GLU A 253 4.46 22.12 -18.16
CA GLU A 253 5.14 22.66 -19.34
C GLU A 253 5.65 21.56 -20.27
N ALA A 254 5.31 21.69 -21.56
CA ALA A 254 5.91 20.93 -22.64
C ALA A 254 5.90 21.73 -23.95
N PHE A 255 6.71 21.29 -24.89
CA PHE A 255 6.91 21.92 -26.20
C PHE A 255 6.66 20.91 -27.29
N VAL A 256 5.95 21.28 -28.35
CA VAL A 256 5.84 20.44 -29.54
C VAL A 256 6.80 20.96 -30.59
N ARG A 257 7.71 20.09 -31.04
CA ARG A 257 8.61 20.34 -32.16
C ARG A 257 7.96 19.81 -33.44
N LEU A 258 7.66 20.70 -34.38
CA LEU A 258 7.00 20.34 -35.64
C LEU A 258 7.97 19.59 -36.57
N GLN A 259 7.51 18.52 -37.22
CA GLN A 259 8.23 17.93 -38.35
C GLN A 259 7.87 18.70 -39.63
N GLY A 260 8.83 19.44 -40.18
CA GLY A 260 8.63 20.24 -41.38
C GLY A 260 8.70 19.41 -42.66
N PHE A 261 7.59 19.36 -43.40
CA PHE A 261 7.63 19.09 -44.84
C PHE A 261 7.95 20.39 -45.57
N GLY A 262 9.24 20.63 -45.86
CA GLY A 262 9.69 21.66 -46.80
C GLY A 262 9.65 23.11 -46.30
N SER A 263 10.79 23.80 -46.47
CA SER A 263 11.00 25.26 -46.37
C SER A 263 10.78 25.94 -44.99
N LYS A 264 11.91 26.11 -44.28
CA LYS A 264 12.30 27.28 -43.45
C LYS A 264 11.25 27.92 -42.51
N GLU A 265 10.66 27.18 -41.57
CA GLU A 265 10.27 27.75 -40.26
C GLU A 265 10.36 26.66 -39.17
N THR A 266 11.43 26.65 -38.38
CA THR A 266 11.51 25.84 -37.14
C THR A 266 10.74 26.56 -36.03
N GLY A 267 9.41 26.43 -36.03
CA GLY A 267 8.57 26.95 -34.95
C GLY A 267 8.47 25.96 -33.79
N GLU A 268 8.81 26.39 -32.59
CA GLU A 268 8.48 25.70 -31.34
C GLU A 268 7.18 26.30 -30.79
N LYS A 269 6.18 25.46 -30.50
CA LYS A 269 4.96 25.89 -29.82
C LYS A 269 5.00 25.42 -28.37
N MET A 270 5.02 26.39 -27.45
CA MET A 270 4.91 26.15 -26.02
C MET A 270 3.45 25.86 -25.66
N MET A 271 3.23 24.75 -24.99
CA MET A 271 1.94 24.39 -24.40
C MET A 271 2.01 24.75 -22.91
N ARG A 272 1.08 25.60 -22.44
CA ARG A 272 0.90 25.91 -21.01
C ARG A 272 -0.49 25.47 -20.57
N GLY A 273 -0.57 24.71 -19.48
CA GLY A 273 -1.82 24.32 -18.85
C GLY A 273 -1.58 23.43 -17.63
N CYS A 274 -2.61 23.21 -16.80
CA CYS A 274 -2.57 22.19 -15.75
C CYS A 274 -2.25 20.82 -16.36
N SER A 275 -1.71 19.89 -15.55
CA SER A 275 -1.22 18.54 -15.90
C SER A 275 -1.97 17.78 -16.99
N LEU A 276 -3.27 18.03 -17.15
CA LEU A 276 -4.11 17.44 -18.18
C LEU A 276 -4.10 18.08 -19.57
N CYS A 277 -3.83 19.38 -19.74
CA CYS A 277 -3.83 19.99 -21.10
C CYS A 277 -2.61 19.58 -21.93
N LEU A 278 -1.53 19.15 -21.28
CA LEU A 278 -0.30 18.75 -21.94
C LEU A 278 -0.34 17.31 -22.47
N LEU A 279 -1.05 16.41 -21.77
CA LEU A 279 -1.33 15.06 -22.23
C LEU A 279 -2.34 15.02 -23.38
N ILE A 280 -3.28 15.98 -23.46
CA ILE A 280 -4.18 16.13 -24.62
C ILE A 280 -3.36 16.36 -25.92
N VAL A 281 -2.18 16.97 -25.82
CA VAL A 281 -1.29 17.17 -26.98
C VAL A 281 -0.21 16.08 -27.13
N CYS A 282 0.03 15.25 -26.11
CA CYS A 282 0.89 14.05 -26.22
C CYS A 282 0.50 13.11 -27.37
N MET A 283 -0.77 13.06 -27.80
CA MET A 283 -1.22 12.14 -28.85
C MET A 283 -1.93 12.81 -30.05
N LEU A 284 -1.85 14.13 -30.18
CA LEU A 284 -2.04 14.79 -31.49
C LEU A 284 -0.75 14.71 -32.35
N CYS A 285 0.31 14.10 -31.80
CA CYS A 285 1.63 13.95 -32.37
C CYS A 285 1.95 12.46 -32.54
N ILE A 286 1.57 11.90 -33.69
CA ILE A 286 1.85 10.53 -34.11
C ILE A 286 3.37 10.24 -34.03
N VAL A 287 3.74 9.24 -33.23
CA VAL A 287 5.09 8.64 -33.20
C VAL A 287 5.11 7.41 -34.11
N THR A 288 5.93 7.45 -35.15
CA THR A 288 6.57 6.27 -35.78
C THR A 288 8.06 6.61 -35.88
N LYS A 289 9.06 5.76 -35.62
CA LYS A 289 9.14 4.29 -35.54
C LYS A 289 10.45 3.91 -34.80
N SER A 290 10.49 2.70 -34.26
CA SER A 290 11.68 1.85 -34.05
C SER A 290 12.49 2.03 -32.75
N SER A 291 12.07 1.35 -31.69
CA SER A 291 12.85 0.31 -30.98
C SER A 291 11.94 -0.37 -29.94
N THR A 292 11.72 -1.66 -30.13
CA THR A 292 11.24 -2.67 -29.16
C THR A 292 10.84 -2.17 -27.76
N GLU A 293 9.54 -2.06 -27.51
CA GLU A 293 8.89 -2.63 -26.32
C GLU A 293 7.37 -2.55 -26.49
N ARG A 294 6.72 -3.71 -26.54
CA ARG A 294 5.26 -3.83 -26.54
C ARG A 294 4.78 -3.59 -25.12
N ILE A 295 3.97 -2.57 -24.92
CA ILE A 295 3.08 -2.49 -23.76
C ILE A 295 1.67 -2.23 -24.30
N MET A 296 0.87 -3.29 -24.34
CA MET A 296 -0.59 -3.21 -24.41
C MET A 296 -1.10 -3.03 -22.99
N TYR A 297 -2.06 -2.13 -22.78
CA TYR A 297 -2.99 -2.25 -21.65
C TYR A 297 -4.43 -2.09 -22.11
N VAL A 298 -5.21 -3.08 -21.66
CA VAL A 298 -6.65 -3.08 -21.42
C VAL A 298 -6.97 -2.10 -20.30
#